data_AF-A0A3A4UW63-F1
#
_entry.id   AF-A0A3A4UW63-F1
#
_cell.length_a   1.000
_cell.length_b   1.000
_cell.length_c   1.000
_cell.angle_alpha   90.00
_cell.angle_beta   90.00
_cell.angle_gamma   90.00
#
_symmetry.space_group_name_H-M   'P 1'
#
loop_
_entity.id
_entity.type
_entity.pdbx_description
1 polymer ?
#
loop_
_entity_poly.entity_id
_entity_poly.type
_entity_poly.pdbx_seq_one_letter_code
_entity_poly.pdbx_strand_id
1 'polypeptide(L)'
;MFDYSRNAFLDFYLNGVPGITLISQVALLTEMPEQSDDLADLVEPVGNGYSRVTTGTNWTVPVNGYSYNSLPIFFPKATGNWGTIVGLAILAASGPIFYGPLKSPITITAATPALALPIGAIAVSVKGCLGQAIQNAILTSFLRQVTPSTPSTYYLGLSSVLPENDGTGWTEPTIGSNGYSRTQIDNTISWSAISAGQGYNILTINLPSSGAPSGTWSALPMVAWGLWSSSTTTDGTNDLYFFGRLRNPIVVKTGSPVLSFSPGEIEIGVDLACC
;
A
#
# COMPACT_ATOMS: atom_id res chain seq x y z
N MET A 1 3.18 -7.77 0.30
CA MET A 1 1.85 -8.18 0.82
C MET A 1 1.24 -9.24 -0.09
N PHE A 2 0.24 -10.00 0.38
CA PHE A 2 -0.60 -10.85 -0.48
C PHE A 2 -1.61 -10.00 -1.27
N ASP A 3 -2.03 -10.49 -2.44
CA ASP A 3 -3.04 -9.81 -3.27
C ASP A 3 -4.32 -9.58 -2.51
N TYR A 4 -4.70 -10.53 -1.65
CA TYR A 4 -5.92 -10.45 -0.86
C TYR A 4 -6.01 -9.11 -0.09
N SER A 5 -4.95 -8.78 0.64
CA SER A 5 -4.90 -7.55 1.45
C SER A 5 -4.59 -6.30 0.62
N ARG A 6 -3.85 -6.43 -0.49
CA ARG A 6 -3.64 -5.31 -1.42
C ARG A 6 -4.96 -4.89 -2.07
N ASN A 7 -5.72 -5.87 -2.57
CA ASN A 7 -7.02 -5.70 -3.19
C ASN A 7 -7.99 -5.04 -2.22
N ALA A 8 -8.20 -5.65 -1.04
CA ALA A 8 -9.09 -5.13 -0.03
C ALA A 8 -8.75 -3.69 0.42
N PHE A 9 -7.46 -3.37 0.58
CA PHE A 9 -7.05 -2.04 0.99
C PHE A 9 -7.26 -0.99 -0.11
N LEU A 10 -6.92 -1.30 -1.35
CA LEU A 10 -7.13 -0.39 -2.47
C LEU A 10 -8.62 -0.23 -2.78
N ASP A 11 -9.42 -1.28 -2.70
CA ASP A 11 -10.88 -1.18 -2.87
C ASP A 11 -11.50 -0.27 -1.80
N PHE A 12 -11.00 -0.33 -0.56
CA PHE A 12 -11.44 0.57 0.51
C PHE A 12 -11.14 2.04 0.20
N TYR A 13 -9.92 2.35 -0.23
CA TYR A 13 -9.49 3.74 -0.48
C TYR A 13 -9.95 4.31 -1.82
N LEU A 14 -9.92 3.50 -2.88
CA LEU A 14 -10.23 3.94 -4.25
C LEU A 14 -11.70 3.78 -4.57
N ASN A 15 -12.33 2.66 -4.19
CA ASN A 15 -13.70 2.32 -4.60
C ASN A 15 -14.73 2.49 -3.46
N GLY A 16 -14.30 2.90 -2.26
CA GLY A 16 -15.18 3.09 -1.10
C GLY A 16 -15.82 1.79 -0.60
N VAL A 17 -15.27 0.63 -0.96
CA VAL A 17 -15.78 -0.67 -0.54
C VAL A 17 -15.55 -0.81 0.97
N PRO A 18 -16.60 -1.00 1.79
CA PRO A 18 -16.42 -1.14 3.23
C PRO A 18 -15.75 -2.48 3.55
N GLY A 19 -14.84 -2.46 4.54
CA GLY A 19 -14.31 -3.67 5.15
C GLY A 19 -12.86 -3.96 4.78
N ILE A 20 -11.95 -3.45 5.61
CA ILE A 20 -10.60 -4.00 5.74
C ILE A 20 -10.64 -5.10 6.82
N THR A 21 -10.28 -6.33 6.50
CA THR A 21 -10.27 -7.38 7.53
C THR A 21 -9.05 -7.24 8.42
N LEU A 22 -9.30 -7.25 9.72
CA LEU A 22 -8.30 -7.00 10.76
C LEU A 22 -7.54 -8.30 11.07
N ILE A 23 -6.27 -8.19 11.48
CA ILE A 23 -5.45 -9.36 11.80
C ILE A 23 -6.10 -10.19 12.89
N SER A 24 -5.92 -11.50 12.73
CA SER A 24 -6.24 -12.46 13.75
C SER A 24 -5.02 -13.25 14.21
N GLN A 25 -4.08 -13.61 13.32
CA GLN A 25 -3.12 -14.69 13.60
C GLN A 25 -1.76 -14.53 12.90
N VAL A 26 -0.73 -15.14 13.48
CA VAL A 26 0.58 -15.40 12.87
C VAL A 26 0.75 -16.91 12.68
N ALA A 27 1.11 -17.30 11.47
CA ALA A 27 1.35 -18.67 11.01
C ALA A 27 2.83 -18.88 10.68
N LEU A 28 3.33 -20.11 10.86
CA LEU A 28 4.64 -20.56 10.39
C LEU A 28 4.49 -21.23 9.03
N LEU A 29 5.49 -21.06 8.17
CA LEU A 29 5.48 -21.58 6.81
C LEU A 29 6.66 -22.53 6.60
N THR A 30 6.38 -23.69 6.01
CA THR A 30 7.39 -24.67 5.58
C THR A 30 7.87 -24.42 4.15
N GLU A 31 7.09 -23.68 3.37
CA GLU A 31 7.46 -23.18 2.04
C GLU A 31 7.05 -21.71 1.93
N MET A 32 7.80 -20.93 1.14
CA MET A 32 7.42 -19.54 0.89
C MET A 32 6.29 -19.49 -0.13
N PRO A 33 5.19 -18.77 0.16
CA PRO A 33 4.05 -18.69 -0.74
C PRO A 33 4.36 -17.79 -1.92
N GLU A 34 3.63 -17.98 -3.00
CA GLU A 34 3.59 -17.02 -4.10
C GLU A 34 2.73 -15.80 -3.73
N GLN A 35 2.90 -14.71 -4.48
CA GLN A 35 2.08 -13.52 -4.29
C GLN A 35 0.72 -13.75 -4.96
N SER A 36 -0.27 -14.20 -4.18
CA SER A 36 -1.61 -14.52 -4.66
C SER A 36 -2.71 -14.04 -3.68
N ASP A 37 -3.96 -14.31 -4.03
CA ASP A 37 -5.15 -14.02 -3.24
C ASP A 37 -5.55 -15.16 -2.27
N ASP A 38 -4.95 -16.35 -2.37
CA ASP A 38 -5.50 -17.56 -1.75
C ASP A 38 -4.72 -18.03 -0.51
N LEU A 39 -5.46 -18.42 0.54
CA LEU A 39 -4.91 -19.14 1.69
C LEU A 39 -4.37 -20.53 1.29
N ALA A 40 -4.86 -21.10 0.18
CA ALA A 40 -4.41 -22.40 -0.32
C ALA A 40 -2.91 -22.42 -0.65
N ASP A 41 -2.30 -21.26 -0.91
CA ASP A 41 -0.87 -21.15 -1.22
C ASP A 41 0.02 -21.14 0.03
N LEU A 42 -0.58 -21.15 1.23
CA LEU A 42 0.16 -21.26 2.49
C LEU A 42 0.44 -22.73 2.83
N VAL A 43 1.71 -23.11 2.79
CA VAL A 43 2.15 -24.43 3.24
C VAL A 43 2.61 -24.37 4.70
N GLU A 44 1.69 -24.60 5.63
CA GLU A 44 1.94 -24.62 7.07
C GLU A 44 2.31 -26.01 7.61
N PRO A 45 2.95 -26.09 8.79
CA PRO A 45 3.00 -27.34 9.53
C PRO A 45 1.59 -27.89 9.82
N VAL A 46 1.45 -29.22 9.83
CA VAL A 46 0.18 -29.90 10.12
C VAL A 46 0.35 -30.86 11.30
N GLY A 47 -0.54 -30.77 12.28
CA GLY A 47 -0.57 -31.66 13.45
C GLY A 47 0.58 -31.42 14.43
N ASN A 48 0.94 -32.45 15.22
CA ASN A 48 2.09 -32.45 16.13
C ASN A 48 2.13 -31.25 17.11
N GLY A 49 0.97 -30.75 17.52
CA GLY A 49 0.83 -29.63 18.45
C GLY A 49 1.04 -28.25 17.82
N TYR A 50 1.19 -28.14 16.49
CA TYR A 50 1.23 -26.84 15.83
C TYR A 50 -0.14 -26.15 15.90
N SER A 51 -0.12 -24.87 16.25
CA SER A 51 -1.25 -23.97 16.04
C SER A 51 -0.74 -22.57 15.73
N ARG A 52 -1.49 -21.83 14.91
CA ARG A 52 -1.28 -20.41 14.70
C ARG A 52 -1.41 -19.64 16.02
N VAL A 53 -0.73 -18.50 16.12
CA VAL A 53 -0.76 -17.66 17.33
C VAL A 53 -1.63 -16.44 17.08
N THR A 54 -2.68 -16.26 17.88
CA THR A 54 -3.53 -15.08 17.81
C THR A 54 -2.74 -13.84 18.24
N THR A 55 -2.83 -12.76 17.46
CA THR A 55 -2.21 -11.47 17.81
C THR A 55 -3.26 -10.37 17.86
N GLY A 56 -3.13 -9.46 18.84
CA GLY A 56 -3.97 -8.29 19.02
C GLY A 56 -3.13 -7.02 18.94
N THR A 57 -3.02 -6.28 20.05
CA THR A 57 -2.22 -5.04 20.18
C THR A 57 -0.70 -5.26 20.23
N ASN A 58 -0.22 -6.42 19.75
CA ASN A 58 1.17 -6.84 19.78
C ASN A 58 2.06 -6.09 18.78
N TRP A 59 1.65 -4.95 18.24
CA TRP A 59 2.34 -4.24 17.15
C TRP A 59 2.59 -2.77 17.52
N THR A 60 3.72 -2.23 17.09
CA THR A 60 4.04 -0.81 17.28
C THR A 60 3.22 0.10 16.39
N VAL A 61 3.07 1.36 16.82
CA VAL A 61 2.49 2.41 15.98
C VAL A 61 3.36 2.55 14.72
N PRO A 62 2.77 2.44 13.51
CA PRO A 62 3.54 2.56 12.28
C PRO A 62 4.17 3.94 12.12
N VAL A 63 5.42 3.96 11.68
CA VAL A 63 6.15 5.17 11.31
C VAL A 63 6.88 4.90 10.00
N ASN A 64 6.74 5.78 9.00
CA ASN A 64 7.38 5.64 7.69
C ASN A 64 7.12 4.27 7.03
N GLY A 65 5.89 3.77 7.13
CA GLY A 65 5.54 2.47 6.57
C GLY A 65 6.22 1.29 7.27
N TYR A 66 6.66 1.44 8.51
CA TYR A 66 7.34 0.41 9.30
C TYR A 66 6.63 0.15 10.63
N SER A 67 6.43 -1.13 10.97
CA SER A 67 5.92 -1.59 12.27
C SER A 67 6.56 -2.93 12.63
N TYR A 68 6.55 -3.29 13.90
CA TYR A 68 7.10 -4.55 14.39
C TYR A 68 6.35 -5.05 15.61
N ASN A 69 6.54 -6.33 15.95
CA ASN A 69 5.88 -6.91 17.11
C ASN A 69 6.44 -6.29 18.41
N SER A 70 5.59 -5.65 19.21
CA SER A 70 5.90 -4.98 20.48
C SER A 70 5.93 -5.93 21.68
N LEU A 71 5.48 -7.17 21.49
CA LEU A 71 5.51 -8.25 22.48
C LEU A 71 6.05 -9.54 21.85
N PRO A 72 6.68 -10.44 22.64
CA PRO A 72 7.08 -11.75 22.14
C PRO A 72 5.86 -12.57 21.68
N ILE A 73 6.05 -13.38 20.64
CA ILE A 73 5.03 -14.30 20.11
C ILE A 73 5.49 -15.73 20.41
N PHE A 74 4.66 -16.47 21.14
CA PHE A 74 4.98 -17.84 21.59
C PHE A 74 4.14 -18.85 20.82
N PHE A 75 4.80 -19.77 20.11
CA PHE A 75 4.15 -20.93 19.54
C PHE A 75 4.07 -22.06 20.58
N PRO A 76 3.09 -22.98 20.47
CA PRO A 76 3.05 -24.16 21.31
C PRO A 76 4.34 -24.97 21.23
N LYS A 77 4.62 -25.79 22.24
CA LYS A 77 5.70 -26.76 22.13
C LYS A 77 5.32 -27.85 21.14
N ALA A 78 6.19 -28.14 20.19
CA ALA A 78 6.01 -29.24 19.26
C ALA A 78 5.96 -30.58 20.00
N THR A 79 4.99 -31.43 19.66
CA THR A 79 4.90 -32.83 20.14
C THR A 79 5.46 -33.84 19.14
N GLY A 80 5.84 -33.37 17.95
CA GLY A 80 6.42 -34.14 16.86
C GLY A 80 7.17 -33.21 15.91
N ASN A 81 7.46 -33.68 14.69
CA ASN A 81 8.16 -32.87 13.69
C ASN A 81 7.18 -31.92 12.99
N TRP A 82 7.53 -30.63 12.92
CA TRP A 82 6.81 -29.64 12.11
C TRP A 82 7.50 -29.37 10.76
N GLY A 83 8.69 -29.94 10.55
CA GLY A 83 9.52 -29.71 9.37
C GLY A 83 10.48 -28.54 9.54
N THR A 84 11.01 -28.05 8.42
CA THR A 84 11.86 -26.86 8.37
C THR A 84 10.99 -25.65 8.08
N ILE A 85 10.92 -24.74 9.04
CA ILE A 85 10.21 -23.48 8.91
C ILE A 85 11.11 -22.51 8.16
N VAL A 86 10.61 -21.97 7.07
CA VAL A 86 11.34 -21.03 6.19
C VAL A 86 10.78 -19.61 6.26
N GLY A 87 9.55 -19.45 6.75
CA GLY A 87 8.88 -18.15 6.78
C GLY A 87 7.72 -18.08 7.76
N LEU A 88 7.03 -16.95 7.72
CA LEU A 88 5.80 -16.70 8.47
C LEU A 88 4.78 -15.97 7.60
N ALA A 89 3.50 -16.13 7.94
CA ALA A 89 2.41 -15.33 7.40
C ALA A 89 1.63 -14.65 8.53
N ILE A 90 1.09 -13.48 8.23
CA ILE A 90 0.17 -12.72 9.07
C ILE A 90 -1.20 -12.80 8.39
N LEU A 91 -2.21 -13.25 9.13
CA LEU A 91 -3.51 -13.64 8.60
C LEU A 91 -4.64 -12.89 9.28
N ALA A 92 -5.62 -12.46 8.50
CA ALA A 92 -6.95 -12.12 8.99
C ALA A 92 -7.82 -13.39 9.06
N ALA A 93 -9.00 -13.27 9.68
CA ALA A 93 -9.97 -14.36 9.68
C ALA A 93 -10.44 -14.74 8.26
N SER A 94 -10.37 -13.79 7.32
CA SER A 94 -10.91 -13.92 5.96
C SER A 94 -9.85 -14.16 4.89
N GLY A 95 -8.55 -14.10 5.20
CA GLY A 95 -7.51 -14.23 4.18
C GLY A 95 -6.12 -13.80 4.64
N PRO A 96 -5.10 -13.99 3.79
CA PRO A 96 -3.72 -13.71 4.11
C PRO A 96 -3.35 -12.24 3.90
N ILE A 97 -2.52 -11.66 4.76
CA ILE A 97 -2.18 -10.22 4.73
C ILE A 97 -0.72 -10.00 4.35
N PHE A 98 0.19 -10.42 5.22
CA PHE A 98 1.64 -10.29 4.99
C PHE A 98 2.30 -11.66 5.05
N TYR A 99 3.43 -11.80 4.38
CA TYR A 99 4.31 -12.94 4.53
C TYR A 99 5.75 -12.47 4.42
N GLY A 100 6.66 -13.28 4.93
CA GLY A 100 8.09 -13.01 4.80
C GLY A 100 8.93 -14.19 5.25
N PRO A 101 10.17 -14.29 4.73
CA PRO A 101 11.09 -15.35 5.12
C PRO A 101 11.62 -15.13 6.53
N LEU A 102 12.00 -16.20 7.20
CA LEU A 102 12.89 -16.13 8.35
C LEU A 102 14.30 -15.76 7.86
N LYS A 103 15.05 -15.01 8.68
CA LYS A 103 16.47 -14.72 8.38
C LYS A 103 17.30 -16.00 8.21
N SER A 104 16.96 -17.03 8.99
CA SER A 104 17.53 -18.36 8.90
C SER A 104 16.41 -19.38 9.10
N PRO A 105 16.27 -20.40 8.24
CA PRO A 105 15.31 -21.48 8.44
C PRO A 105 15.56 -22.23 9.76
N ILE A 106 14.49 -22.78 10.35
CA ILE A 106 14.55 -23.48 11.64
C ILE A 106 13.85 -24.83 11.52
N THR A 107 14.55 -25.92 11.81
CA THR A 107 13.93 -27.25 11.90
C THR A 107 13.35 -27.47 13.29
N ILE A 108 12.05 -27.76 13.36
CA ILE A 108 11.33 -27.98 14.61
C ILE A 108 10.97 -29.47 14.77
N THR A 109 11.38 -30.02 15.90
CA THR A 109 11.13 -31.41 16.34
C THR A 109 10.55 -31.40 17.75
N ALA A 110 10.11 -32.56 18.26
CA ALA A 110 9.63 -32.69 19.65
C ALA A 110 10.68 -32.33 20.73
N ALA A 111 11.97 -32.39 20.39
CA ALA A 111 13.06 -32.02 21.27
C ALA A 111 13.37 -30.52 21.24
N THR A 112 12.90 -29.80 20.22
CA THR A 112 13.11 -28.36 20.09
C THR A 112 12.35 -27.63 21.23
N PRO A 113 12.97 -26.67 21.94
CA PRO A 113 12.25 -25.80 22.86
C PRO A 113 11.08 -25.09 22.17
N ALA A 114 10.08 -24.65 22.95
CA ALA A 114 8.97 -23.90 22.40
C ALA A 114 9.50 -22.67 21.64
N LEU A 115 9.08 -22.53 20.37
CA LEU A 115 9.53 -21.44 19.52
C LEU A 115 8.94 -20.13 20.02
N ALA A 116 9.82 -19.17 20.31
CA ALA A 116 9.45 -17.82 20.68
C ALA A 116 10.09 -16.83 19.71
N LEU A 117 9.27 -15.95 19.13
CA LEU A 117 9.74 -14.80 18.35
C LEU A 117 9.83 -13.62 19.32
N PRO A 118 11.03 -13.11 19.67
CA PRO A 118 11.16 -12.00 20.60
C PRO A 118 10.58 -10.69 20.02
N ILE A 119 10.49 -9.64 20.86
CA ILE A 119 10.11 -8.29 20.43
C ILE A 119 11.00 -7.87 19.24
N GLY A 120 10.37 -7.33 18.19
CA GLY A 120 11.07 -6.88 16.98
C GLY A 120 11.56 -7.99 16.05
N ALA A 121 11.28 -9.27 16.34
CA ALA A 121 11.63 -10.37 15.46
C ALA A 121 10.82 -10.38 14.16
N ILE A 122 9.57 -9.91 14.20
CA ILE A 122 8.74 -9.69 13.02
C ILE A 122 8.70 -8.19 12.76
N ALA A 123 9.26 -7.80 11.63
CA ALA A 123 9.20 -6.44 11.11
C ALA A 123 8.42 -6.45 9.81
N VAL A 124 7.46 -5.54 9.69
CA VAL A 124 6.62 -5.37 8.50
C VAL A 124 6.89 -3.98 7.94
N SER A 125 7.27 -3.94 6.66
CA SER A 125 7.44 -2.69 5.93
C SER A 125 6.54 -2.68 4.69
N VAL A 126 5.85 -1.58 4.47
CA VAL A 126 5.12 -1.28 3.23
C VAL A 126 5.95 -0.31 2.42
N LYS A 127 6.10 -0.56 1.12
CA LYS A 127 6.86 0.31 0.21
C LYS A 127 6.05 0.57 -1.06
N GLY A 128 6.67 1.26 -2.00
CA GLY A 128 6.07 1.64 -3.27
C GLY A 128 5.63 3.10 -3.29
N CYS A 129 4.87 3.48 -4.31
CA CYS A 129 4.51 4.87 -4.57
C CYS A 129 3.23 5.27 -3.81
N LEU A 130 3.31 5.06 -2.51
CA LEU A 130 2.27 5.34 -1.54
C LEU A 130 2.75 6.48 -0.66
N GLY A 131 1.91 7.47 -0.43
CA GLY A 131 2.17 8.48 0.59
C GLY A 131 2.36 7.81 1.95
N GLN A 132 3.16 8.42 2.81
CA GLN A 132 3.49 7.91 4.14
C GLN A 132 2.22 7.67 4.97
N ALA A 133 1.22 8.55 4.82
CA ALA A 133 -0.09 8.39 5.43
C ALA A 133 -0.75 7.06 5.03
N ILE A 134 -0.68 6.69 3.75
CA ILE A 134 -1.21 5.43 3.24
C ILE A 134 -0.40 4.22 3.71
N GLN A 135 0.93 4.30 3.70
CA GLN A 135 1.76 3.21 4.23
C GLN A 135 1.48 2.94 5.71
N ASN A 136 1.38 4.00 6.50
CA ASN A 136 1.02 3.91 7.92
C ASN A 136 -0.43 3.44 8.10
N ALA A 137 -1.35 3.84 7.22
CA ALA A 137 -2.73 3.39 7.23
C ALA A 137 -2.85 1.89 6.94
N ILE A 138 -2.12 1.34 5.98
CA ILE A 138 -2.07 -0.12 5.71
C ILE A 138 -1.67 -0.88 6.97
N LEU A 139 -0.56 -0.49 7.59
CA LEU A 139 -0.08 -1.15 8.80
C LEU A 139 -1.03 -0.93 9.99
N THR A 140 -1.62 0.26 10.13
CA THR A 140 -2.58 0.55 11.21
C THR A 140 -3.86 -0.26 11.05
N SER A 141 -4.36 -0.37 9.81
CA SER A 141 -5.51 -1.17 9.41
C SER A 141 -5.37 -2.62 9.83
N PHE A 142 -4.31 -3.26 9.31
CA PHE A 142 -4.13 -4.67 9.50
C PHE A 142 -3.53 -4.98 10.89
N LEU A 143 -2.39 -4.36 11.23
CA LEU A 143 -1.64 -4.68 12.45
C LEU A 143 -2.29 -4.19 13.74
N ARG A 144 -2.99 -3.06 13.70
CA ARG A 144 -3.57 -2.45 14.91
C ARG A 144 -5.08 -2.54 14.98
N GLN A 145 -5.70 -3.16 13.98
CA GLN A 145 -7.14 -3.37 13.92
C GLN A 145 -7.93 -2.04 13.96
N VAL A 146 -7.40 -1.00 13.32
CA VAL A 146 -8.02 0.34 13.29
C VAL A 146 -8.37 0.69 11.85
N THR A 147 -9.66 0.87 11.57
CA THR A 147 -10.13 1.35 10.26
C THR A 147 -9.72 2.81 10.05
N PRO A 148 -8.93 3.13 9.02
CA PRO A 148 -8.51 4.50 8.75
C PRO A 148 -9.63 5.27 8.06
N SER A 149 -9.58 6.60 8.13
CA SER A 149 -10.47 7.46 7.35
C SER A 149 -10.03 7.50 5.89
N THR A 150 -11.01 7.52 4.98
CA THR A 150 -10.80 7.81 3.56
C THR A 150 -11.22 9.24 3.25
N PRO A 151 -10.53 9.92 2.32
CA PRO A 151 -11.03 11.18 1.79
C PRO A 151 -12.24 10.90 0.90
N SER A 152 -13.24 11.78 0.96
CA SER A 152 -14.43 11.70 0.09
C SER A 152 -14.14 12.06 -1.37
N THR A 153 -12.95 12.61 -1.65
CA THR A 153 -12.55 13.12 -2.96
C THR A 153 -11.04 13.14 -3.04
N TYR A 154 -10.49 12.75 -4.20
CA TYR A 154 -9.08 12.97 -4.52
C TYR A 154 -8.91 14.16 -5.48
N TYR A 155 -7.70 14.71 -5.49
CA TYR A 155 -7.27 15.75 -6.41
C TYR A 155 -5.98 15.32 -7.09
N LEU A 156 -6.02 15.13 -8.42
CA LEU A 156 -4.86 14.80 -9.23
C LEU A 156 -4.04 16.05 -9.52
N GLY A 157 -2.78 16.05 -9.10
CA GLY A 157 -1.77 17.08 -9.42
C GLY A 157 -0.56 16.49 -10.14
N LEU A 158 0.28 17.37 -10.69
CA LEU A 158 1.51 17.00 -11.40
C LEU A 158 2.74 17.60 -10.73
N SER A 159 3.88 16.96 -10.90
CA SER A 159 5.16 17.45 -10.39
C SER A 159 6.30 17.27 -11.38
N SER A 160 7.24 18.21 -11.40
CA SER A 160 8.51 18.09 -12.13
C SER A 160 9.52 17.17 -11.46
N VAL A 161 9.20 16.65 -10.27
CA VAL A 161 10.05 15.75 -9.47
C VAL A 161 9.19 14.61 -8.92
N LEU A 162 9.73 13.39 -8.90
CA LEU A 162 9.10 12.30 -8.15
C LEU A 162 9.32 12.56 -6.64
N PRO A 163 8.26 12.74 -5.83
CA PRO A 163 8.44 13.03 -4.41
C PRO A 163 8.92 11.79 -3.65
N GLU A 164 9.44 12.02 -2.46
CA GLU A 164 9.59 10.97 -1.44
C GLU A 164 8.22 10.58 -0.88
N ASN A 165 8.16 9.46 -0.16
CA ASN A 165 6.90 8.94 0.38
C ASN A 165 6.23 9.89 1.37
N ASP A 166 6.98 10.73 2.08
CA ASP A 166 6.39 11.75 2.98
C ASP A 166 5.79 12.94 2.22
N GLY A 167 6.01 13.04 0.91
CA GLY A 167 5.57 14.15 0.05
C GLY A 167 6.67 15.20 -0.17
N THR A 168 7.82 15.09 0.51
CA THR A 168 8.94 16.00 0.28
C THR A 168 9.49 15.85 -1.14
N GLY A 169 10.03 16.93 -1.68
CA GLY A 169 10.50 16.98 -3.07
C GLY A 169 9.40 17.19 -4.12
N TRP A 170 8.11 17.19 -3.76
CA TRP A 170 7.03 17.55 -4.68
C TRP A 170 7.21 18.98 -5.20
N THR A 171 7.26 19.13 -6.53
CA THR A 171 7.45 20.42 -7.21
C THR A 171 6.34 20.65 -8.21
N GLU A 172 5.26 21.28 -7.75
CA GLU A 172 4.03 21.50 -8.50
C GLU A 172 4.05 22.80 -9.31
N PRO A 173 3.38 22.87 -10.48
CA PRO A 173 2.99 24.14 -11.06
C PRO A 173 2.19 25.00 -10.08
N THR A 174 2.32 26.32 -10.16
CA THR A 174 1.59 27.22 -9.26
C THR A 174 0.09 27.12 -9.48
N ILE A 175 -0.64 26.61 -8.47
CA ILE A 175 -2.11 26.49 -8.49
C ILE A 175 -2.75 27.86 -8.73
N GLY A 176 -3.70 27.92 -9.67
CA GLY A 176 -4.38 29.15 -10.07
C GLY A 176 -3.62 30.00 -11.10
N SER A 177 -2.38 29.63 -11.45
CA SER A 177 -1.58 30.32 -12.45
C SER A 177 -1.62 29.58 -13.79
N ASN A 178 -1.62 30.33 -14.91
CA ASN A 178 -1.54 29.77 -16.27
C ASN A 178 -2.59 28.68 -16.56
N GLY A 179 -3.74 28.78 -15.88
CA GLY A 179 -4.82 27.82 -15.97
C GLY A 179 -4.41 26.44 -15.47
N TYR A 180 -3.51 26.32 -14.47
CA TYR A 180 -3.26 25.08 -13.76
C TYR A 180 -4.10 25.01 -12.48
N SER A 181 -4.76 23.88 -12.28
CA SER A 181 -5.31 23.48 -10.98
C SER A 181 -5.31 21.96 -10.88
N ARG A 182 -5.25 21.43 -9.66
CA ARG A 182 -5.49 20.00 -9.46
C ARG A 182 -6.89 19.64 -9.95
N THR A 183 -7.03 18.46 -10.52
CA THR A 183 -8.32 17.98 -11.04
C THR A 183 -8.98 17.08 -10.01
N GLN A 184 -10.22 17.40 -9.66
CA GLN A 184 -11.01 16.58 -8.77
C GLN A 184 -11.29 15.20 -9.42
N ILE A 185 -11.07 14.15 -8.65
CA ILE A 185 -11.36 12.76 -8.99
C ILE A 185 -12.45 12.25 -8.06
N ASP A 186 -13.52 11.72 -8.65
CA ASP A 186 -14.60 11.07 -7.91
C ASP A 186 -14.24 9.60 -7.67
N ASN A 187 -13.98 9.24 -6.41
CA ASN A 187 -13.55 7.90 -6.03
C ASN A 187 -14.58 6.83 -6.43
N THR A 188 -15.87 7.15 -6.48
CA THR A 188 -16.92 6.13 -6.65
C THR A 188 -17.06 5.58 -8.07
N ILE A 189 -16.48 6.27 -9.08
CA ILE A 189 -16.63 5.89 -10.50
C ILE A 189 -15.33 5.98 -11.30
N SER A 190 -14.22 6.38 -10.69
CA SER A 190 -13.01 6.71 -11.45
C SER A 190 -12.03 5.55 -11.59
N TRP A 191 -12.16 4.48 -10.80
CA TRP A 191 -11.17 3.41 -10.73
C TRP A 191 -11.70 2.07 -11.24
N SER A 192 -10.81 1.24 -11.76
CA SER A 192 -11.11 -0.13 -12.13
C SER A 192 -11.37 -1.00 -10.91
N ALA A 193 -11.98 -2.17 -11.14
CA ALA A 193 -11.95 -3.23 -10.14
C ALA A 193 -10.50 -3.57 -9.80
N ILE A 194 -10.18 -3.65 -8.52
CA ILE A 194 -8.82 -3.93 -8.09
C ILE A 194 -8.52 -5.42 -8.30
N SER A 195 -7.37 -5.70 -8.88
CA SER A 195 -6.88 -7.06 -9.11
C SER A 195 -5.37 -7.09 -8.94
N ALA A 196 -4.85 -8.17 -8.34
CA ALA A 196 -3.42 -8.35 -8.10
C ALA A 196 -2.73 -7.14 -7.40
N GLY A 197 -3.47 -6.45 -6.53
CA GLY A 197 -3.03 -5.26 -5.82
C GLY A 197 -2.88 -4.01 -6.67
N GLN A 198 -3.61 -3.90 -7.79
CA GLN A 198 -3.53 -2.81 -8.74
C GLN A 198 -4.91 -2.32 -9.20
N GLY A 199 -5.01 -1.02 -9.42
CA GLY A 199 -6.14 -0.35 -10.04
C GLY A 199 -5.67 0.75 -10.99
N TYR A 200 -6.56 1.23 -11.85
CA TYR A 200 -6.25 2.29 -12.80
C TYR A 200 -7.47 3.15 -13.10
N ASN A 201 -7.25 4.35 -13.64
CA ASN A 201 -8.35 5.23 -14.01
C ASN A 201 -9.17 4.63 -15.17
N ILE A 202 -10.50 4.55 -15.04
CA ILE A 202 -11.39 4.03 -16.11
C ILE A 202 -12.03 5.11 -16.96
N LEU A 203 -11.92 6.36 -16.54
CA LEU A 203 -12.39 7.54 -17.27
C LEU A 203 -11.20 8.38 -17.73
N THR A 204 -11.39 9.13 -18.81
CA THR A 204 -10.44 10.17 -19.20
C THR A 204 -10.40 11.27 -18.14
N ILE A 205 -9.21 11.62 -17.67
CA ILE A 205 -9.00 12.69 -16.70
C ILE A 205 -8.37 13.89 -17.41
N ASN A 206 -9.04 15.04 -17.41
CA ASN A 206 -8.53 16.27 -18.00
C ASN A 206 -7.86 17.16 -16.95
N LEU A 207 -6.64 17.65 -17.21
CA LEU A 207 -5.94 18.61 -16.37
C LEU A 207 -5.80 19.97 -17.07
N PRO A 208 -6.30 21.06 -16.45
CA PRO A 208 -7.33 21.03 -15.41
C PRO A 208 -8.67 20.67 -16.04
N SER A 209 -9.68 20.42 -15.21
CA SER A 209 -11.06 20.24 -15.68
C SER A 209 -11.63 21.48 -16.39
N SER A 210 -11.03 22.66 -16.21
CA SER A 210 -11.48 23.93 -16.79
C SER A 210 -11.11 24.16 -18.26
N GLY A 211 -10.28 23.30 -18.85
CA GLY A 211 -9.95 23.35 -20.28
C GLY A 211 -8.45 23.52 -20.55
N ALA A 212 -8.10 24.18 -21.66
CA ALA A 212 -6.72 24.23 -22.12
C ALA A 212 -5.85 25.15 -21.25
N PRO A 213 -4.55 24.84 -21.06
CA PRO A 213 -3.60 25.72 -20.38
C PRO A 213 -3.58 27.13 -20.96
N SER A 214 -3.63 28.16 -20.10
CA SER A 214 -3.52 29.56 -20.54
C SER A 214 -2.08 30.09 -20.56
N GLY A 215 -1.12 29.28 -20.10
CA GLY A 215 0.31 29.60 -20.15
C GLY A 215 1.19 28.38 -19.87
N THR A 216 2.49 28.61 -19.73
CA THR A 216 3.46 27.57 -19.37
C THR A 216 3.34 27.21 -17.89
N TRP A 217 3.16 25.92 -17.58
CA TRP A 217 2.99 25.46 -16.20
C TRP A 217 4.30 25.36 -15.42
N SER A 218 5.39 24.95 -16.07
CA SER A 218 6.71 24.87 -15.47
C SER A 218 7.80 24.99 -16.53
N ALA A 219 8.99 25.43 -16.10
CA ALA A 219 10.19 25.42 -16.93
C ALA A 219 10.73 23.99 -17.15
N LEU A 220 10.43 23.07 -16.23
CA LEU A 220 10.84 21.66 -16.29
C LEU A 220 9.66 20.78 -16.73
N PRO A 221 9.92 19.66 -17.42
CA PRO A 221 8.89 18.67 -17.69
C PRO A 221 8.26 18.13 -16.41
N MET A 222 6.95 17.92 -16.42
CA MET A 222 6.26 17.12 -15.41
C MET A 222 6.67 15.67 -15.60
N VAL A 223 7.08 15.01 -14.51
CA VAL A 223 7.55 13.62 -14.52
C VAL A 223 6.75 12.73 -13.58
N ALA A 224 5.91 13.32 -12.71
CA ALA A 224 5.13 12.59 -11.73
C ALA A 224 3.70 13.11 -11.64
N TRP A 225 2.82 12.23 -11.21
CA TRP A 225 1.46 12.54 -10.79
C TRP A 225 1.27 12.19 -9.32
N GLY A 226 0.29 12.82 -8.68
CA GLY A 226 -0.04 12.59 -7.28
C GLY A 226 -1.52 12.81 -6.99
N LEU A 227 -2.10 11.96 -6.15
CA LEU A 227 -3.45 12.10 -5.62
C LEU A 227 -3.42 12.66 -4.22
N TRP A 228 -4.14 13.76 -4.06
CA TRP A 228 -4.18 14.56 -2.84
C TRP A 228 -5.58 14.56 -2.22
N SER A 229 -5.69 14.70 -0.91
CA SER A 229 -6.95 14.95 -0.19
C SER A 229 -7.48 16.38 -0.36
N SER A 230 -6.69 17.29 -0.94
CA SER A 230 -6.98 18.72 -0.99
C SER A 230 -6.63 19.33 -2.35
N SER A 231 -7.42 20.34 -2.76
CA SER A 231 -7.21 21.10 -3.99
C SER A 231 -6.16 22.20 -3.88
N THR A 232 -5.72 22.57 -2.67
CA THR A 232 -4.98 23.83 -2.44
C THR A 232 -3.76 23.72 -1.54
N THR A 233 -3.59 22.66 -0.76
CA THR A 233 -2.43 22.50 0.16
C THR A 233 -1.27 21.79 -0.55
N THR A 234 -0.11 22.44 -0.52
CA THR A 234 1.20 21.95 -0.99
C THR A 234 2.16 21.66 0.17
N ASP A 235 1.69 21.71 1.42
CA ASP A 235 2.54 21.63 2.63
C ASP A 235 3.09 20.22 2.94
N GLY A 236 2.99 19.31 1.96
CA GLY A 236 3.96 18.23 1.76
C GLY A 236 4.10 17.25 2.92
N THR A 237 3.19 17.26 3.89
CA THR A 237 3.19 16.31 5.01
C THR A 237 1.74 15.99 5.35
N ASN A 238 1.28 14.80 4.92
CA ASN A 238 -0.02 14.16 5.21
C ASN A 238 -1.16 14.28 4.18
N ASP A 239 -1.01 15.04 3.10
CA ASP A 239 -2.07 15.13 2.07
C ASP A 239 -1.81 14.33 0.79
N LEU A 240 -0.61 13.78 0.59
CA LEU A 240 -0.30 12.90 -0.55
C LEU A 240 -0.68 11.45 -0.22
N TYR A 241 -1.55 10.85 -1.03
CA TYR A 241 -2.04 9.48 -0.81
C TYR A 241 -1.36 8.48 -1.73
N PHE A 242 -1.38 8.77 -3.04
CA PHE A 242 -0.81 7.94 -4.08
C PHE A 242 -0.02 8.82 -5.03
N PHE A 243 1.06 8.30 -5.59
CA PHE A 243 1.81 8.98 -6.62
C PHE A 243 2.46 7.97 -7.56
N GLY A 244 3.04 8.45 -8.65
CA GLY A 244 3.77 7.60 -9.59
C GLY A 244 4.51 8.46 -10.60
N ARG A 245 5.36 7.86 -11.44
CA ARG A 245 5.90 8.61 -12.57
C ARG A 245 4.89 8.60 -13.70
N LEU A 246 5.03 9.61 -14.53
CA LEU A 246 4.40 9.64 -15.84
C LEU A 246 5.24 8.76 -16.77
N ARG A 247 4.60 7.88 -17.54
CA ARG A 247 5.28 7.03 -18.53
C ARG A 247 6.14 7.85 -19.49
N ASN A 248 5.69 9.05 -19.83
CA ASN A 248 6.44 10.03 -20.60
C ASN A 248 6.40 11.39 -19.88
N PRO A 249 7.55 12.09 -19.74
CA PRO A 249 7.55 13.45 -19.25
C PRO A 249 6.70 14.39 -20.11
N ILE A 250 5.95 15.28 -19.47
CA ILE A 250 4.98 16.16 -20.12
C ILE A 250 5.45 17.61 -20.00
N VAL A 251 5.48 18.33 -21.12
CA VAL A 251 5.80 19.76 -21.14
C VAL A 251 4.56 20.53 -21.55
N VAL A 252 4.04 21.35 -20.64
CA VAL A 252 2.86 22.19 -20.90
C VAL A 252 3.28 23.64 -21.10
N LYS A 253 3.06 24.13 -22.32
CA LYS A 253 3.34 25.51 -22.76
C LYS A 253 2.06 26.24 -23.14
N THR A 254 2.13 27.56 -23.26
CA THR A 254 1.06 28.37 -23.88
C THR A 254 0.61 27.77 -25.21
N GLY A 255 -0.70 27.55 -25.37
CA GLY A 255 -1.28 26.97 -26.59
C GLY A 255 -1.23 25.45 -26.70
N SER A 256 -0.77 24.75 -25.65
CA SER A 256 -0.93 23.28 -25.57
C SER A 256 -2.41 22.91 -25.55
N PRO A 257 -2.82 21.75 -26.11
CA PRO A 257 -4.17 21.24 -25.92
C PRO A 257 -4.44 20.93 -24.45
N VAL A 258 -5.71 20.66 -24.12
CA VAL A 258 -6.08 20.09 -22.81
C VAL A 258 -5.21 18.86 -22.56
N LEU A 259 -4.55 18.82 -21.41
CA LEU A 259 -3.84 17.62 -21.01
C LEU A 259 -4.86 16.58 -20.56
N SER A 260 -4.81 15.39 -21.12
CA SER A 260 -5.74 14.31 -20.81
C SER A 260 -4.98 13.03 -20.50
N PHE A 261 -5.38 12.34 -19.45
CA PHE A 261 -4.99 10.97 -19.17
C PHE A 261 -6.10 10.04 -19.60
N SER A 262 -5.84 9.20 -20.59
CA SER A 262 -6.75 8.16 -21.06
C SER A 262 -6.93 7.07 -20.00
N PRO A 263 -7.99 6.24 -20.07
CA PRO A 263 -8.12 5.10 -19.19
C PRO A 263 -6.86 4.23 -19.18
N GLY A 264 -6.40 3.83 -17.99
CA GLY A 264 -5.20 3.00 -17.83
C GLY A 264 -3.86 3.76 -17.86
N GLU A 265 -3.85 5.10 -17.90
CA GLU A 265 -2.61 5.89 -17.86
C GLU A 265 -2.19 6.30 -16.44
N ILE A 266 -3.13 6.36 -15.49
CA ILE A 266 -2.87 6.52 -14.07
C ILE A 266 -3.12 5.18 -13.40
N GLU A 267 -2.04 4.52 -12.97
CA GLU A 267 -2.05 3.23 -12.31
C GLU A 267 -1.67 3.38 -10.84
N ILE A 268 -2.40 2.73 -9.94
CA ILE A 268 -2.13 2.71 -8.51
C ILE A 268 -1.94 1.27 -8.10
N GLY A 269 -0.90 1.01 -7.30
CA GLY A 269 -0.73 -0.30 -6.69
C GLY A 269 0.09 -0.27 -5.43
N VAL A 270 -0.12 -1.27 -4.59
CA VAL A 270 0.65 -1.47 -3.36
C VAL A 270 1.90 -2.28 -3.67
N ASP A 271 3.04 -1.82 -3.17
CA ASP A 271 4.37 -2.38 -3.46
C ASP A 271 4.80 -2.30 -4.94
N LEU A 272 4.09 -1.52 -5.78
CA LEU A 272 4.55 -1.18 -7.13
C LEU A 272 5.77 -0.26 -7.04
N ALA A 273 6.80 -0.56 -7.85
CA ALA A 273 7.87 0.38 -8.11
C ALA A 273 7.29 1.62 -8.80
N CYS A 274 7.90 2.79 -8.60
CA CYS A 274 7.48 4.00 -9.30
C CYS A 274 7.94 3.89 -10.74
N CYS A 275 7.13 3.19 -11.55
CA CYS A 275 7.18 3.18 -13.00
C CYS A 275 7.14 4.61 -13.52
#